data_AF-A0A351F1N2-F1
#
_entry.id   AF-A0A351F1N2-F1
#
_cell.length_a   1.000
_cell.length_b   1.000
_cell.length_c   1.000
_cell.angle_alpha   90.00
_cell.angle_beta   90.00
_cell.angle_gamma   90.00
#
_symmetry.space_group_name_H-M   'P 1'
#
loop_
_entity.id
_entity.type
_entity.pdbx_description
1 polymer ?
#
loop_
_entity_poly.entity_id
_entity_poly.type
_entity_poly.pdbx_seq_one_letter_code
_entity_poly.pdbx_strand_id
1 'polypeptide(L)'
;MKYFHISENAIKLVVMKAGFIVYILIFFNFNYFPLRLEGQGKIEVMVVPPDPALNWKNPTILTLGYLRSYAQKTFAKKLSGRERSAMGHGIVRVKCSTEAEEVDFWSGFSGNENYRGLYLLLGGAGLSIMTYNYLDGHIQSTEFVQKYLDDIIQQPKIQAGFIRMNISQEQCEIIRNHYEGFRQNGTENLIYGFFTDPLSLEGAGCTSYATSFAQKSGVFSPFLQEKWTRTIEISAKNLGPTNQASSI
;
A
#
# COMPACT_ATOMS: atom_id res chain seq x y z
N MET A 1 18.16 -14.62 -2.00
CA MET A 1 19.49 -14.17 -2.46
C MET A 1 19.60 -14.43 -3.96
N LYS A 2 19.43 -13.42 -4.80
CA LYS A 2 19.62 -13.51 -6.26
C LYS A 2 20.34 -12.24 -6.75
N TYR A 3 21.27 -12.48 -7.66
CA TYR A 3 22.42 -11.67 -8.02
C TYR A 3 22.10 -10.40 -8.84
N PHE A 4 22.90 -9.36 -8.64
CA PHE A 4 23.02 -8.20 -9.53
C PHE A 4 23.76 -8.60 -10.81
N HIS A 5 23.24 -8.20 -11.97
CA HIS A 5 23.99 -8.21 -13.23
C HIS A 5 23.96 -6.80 -13.81
N ILE A 6 25.16 -6.21 -13.95
CA ILE A 6 25.39 -4.98 -14.70
C ILE A 6 25.76 -5.40 -16.13
N SER A 7 25.14 -4.79 -17.13
CA SER A 7 25.76 -4.69 -18.46
C SER A 7 25.47 -3.33 -19.08
N GLU A 8 26.53 -2.55 -19.27
CA GLU A 8 26.59 -1.51 -20.29
C GLU A 8 26.67 -2.19 -21.67
N ASN A 9 25.85 -1.76 -22.62
CA ASN A 9 26.28 -1.43 -23.98
C ASN A 9 25.11 -0.90 -24.82
N ALA A 10 25.35 0.26 -25.42
CA ALA A 10 24.51 0.94 -26.39
C ALA A 10 24.37 0.15 -27.69
N ILE A 11 23.27 0.36 -28.45
CA ILE A 11 23.28 0.34 -29.92
C ILE A 11 22.16 1.22 -30.51
N LYS A 12 22.65 2.23 -31.24
CA LYS A 12 22.25 2.85 -32.52
C LYS A 12 20.78 2.88 -32.95
N LEU A 13 20.27 4.11 -33.02
CA LEU A 13 19.20 4.55 -33.90
C LEU A 13 19.65 4.38 -35.37
N VAL A 14 18.90 3.61 -36.17
CA VAL A 14 18.97 3.65 -37.63
C VAL A 14 17.68 4.29 -38.12
N VAL A 15 17.77 5.54 -38.58
CA VAL A 15 16.68 6.22 -39.29
C VAL A 15 17.05 6.20 -40.77
N MET A 16 16.42 5.32 -41.54
CA MET A 16 16.46 5.37 -43.00
C MET A 16 15.28 6.17 -43.55
N LYS A 17 15.61 7.04 -44.50
CA LYS A 17 14.74 8.00 -45.18
C LYS A 17 13.65 7.31 -46.03
N ALA A 18 12.57 8.08 -46.19
CA ALA A 18 11.38 7.87 -47.01
C ALA A 18 11.61 7.20 -48.37
N GLY A 19 10.69 6.31 -48.74
CA GLY A 19 10.47 5.91 -50.14
C GLY A 19 9.86 4.52 -50.27
N PHE A 20 8.53 4.47 -50.42
CA PHE A 20 7.66 3.45 -51.05
C PHE A 20 6.42 3.14 -50.19
N ILE A 21 5.28 3.73 -50.56
CA ILE A 21 3.96 3.29 -50.12
C ILE A 21 3.47 2.28 -51.15
N VAL A 22 3.48 0.99 -50.80
CA VAL A 22 2.73 -0.04 -51.51
C VAL A 22 1.36 -0.12 -50.86
N TYR A 23 0.32 0.17 -51.65
CA TYR A 23 -1.07 -0.07 -51.26
C TYR A 23 -1.32 -1.58 -51.21
N ILE A 24 -1.43 -2.15 -50.01
CA ILE A 24 -2.05 -3.46 -49.81
C ILE A 24 -3.41 -3.21 -49.13
N LEU A 25 -4.47 -3.25 -49.94
CA LEU A 25 -5.85 -3.33 -49.46
C LEU A 25 -6.08 -4.75 -48.95
N ILE A 26 -5.87 -4.99 -47.66
CA ILE A 26 -6.37 -6.21 -47.01
C ILE A 26 -7.77 -5.90 -46.49
N PHE A 27 -8.77 -6.40 -47.21
CA PHE A 27 -10.13 -6.58 -46.70
C PHE A 27 -10.11 -7.67 -45.63
N PHE A 28 -9.70 -7.33 -44.40
CA PHE A 28 -10.09 -8.12 -43.25
C PHE A 28 -11.55 -7.80 -42.96
N ASN A 29 -12.42 -8.79 -43.23
CA ASN A 29 -13.73 -8.90 -42.61
C ASN A 29 -13.52 -8.88 -41.09
N PHE A 30 -13.55 -7.69 -40.50
CA PHE A 30 -13.82 -7.52 -39.08
C PHE A 30 -15.26 -7.93 -38.87
N ASN A 31 -15.48 -9.24 -38.71
CA ASN A 31 -16.60 -9.71 -37.92
C ASN A 31 -16.41 -9.07 -36.55
N TYR A 32 -17.28 -8.10 -36.28
CA TYR A 32 -17.47 -7.42 -35.02
C TYR A 32 -17.53 -8.45 -33.89
N PHE A 33 -16.41 -8.70 -33.22
CA PHE A 33 -16.49 -8.93 -31.78
C PHE A 33 -16.78 -7.57 -31.17
N PRO A 34 -17.98 -7.33 -30.61
CA PRO A 34 -18.09 -6.25 -29.67
C PRO A 34 -17.21 -6.65 -28.48
N LEU A 35 -16.00 -6.13 -28.42
CA LEU A 35 -15.25 -6.01 -27.19
C LEU A 35 -16.06 -5.06 -26.32
N ARG A 36 -17.08 -5.63 -25.68
CA ARG A 36 -17.95 -4.98 -24.71
C ARG A 36 -17.06 -4.66 -23.52
N LEU A 37 -16.41 -3.50 -23.53
CA LEU A 37 -15.79 -2.88 -22.36
C LEU A 37 -16.88 -2.37 -21.40
N GLU A 38 -17.88 -3.20 -21.07
CA GLU A 38 -18.85 -2.88 -20.03
C GLU A 38 -18.29 -3.31 -18.67
N GLY A 39 -18.25 -2.35 -17.75
CA GLY A 39 -17.75 -2.51 -16.40
C GLY A 39 -16.27 -2.17 -16.23
N GLN A 40 -15.85 -0.92 -16.49
CA GLN A 40 -14.55 -0.47 -15.99
C GLN A 40 -14.60 -0.31 -14.47
N GLY A 41 -14.24 -1.38 -13.77
CA GLY A 41 -13.98 -1.32 -12.34
C GLY A 41 -12.79 -0.41 -12.04
N LYS A 42 -12.67 0.02 -10.79
CA LYS A 42 -11.55 0.85 -10.31
C LYS A 42 -10.99 0.28 -9.02
N ILE A 43 -9.67 0.29 -8.95
CA ILE A 43 -8.93 0.14 -7.70
C ILE A 43 -8.15 1.44 -7.44
N GLU A 44 -8.19 1.90 -6.20
CA GLU A 44 -7.47 3.08 -5.73
C GLU A 44 -6.60 2.69 -4.55
N VAL A 45 -5.29 2.87 -4.69
CA VAL A 45 -4.33 2.72 -3.60
C VAL A 45 -3.98 4.11 -3.10
N MET A 46 -4.25 4.38 -1.84
CA MET A 46 -4.07 5.69 -1.21
C MET A 46 -3.06 5.62 -0.07
N VAL A 47 -2.29 6.68 0.08
CA VAL A 47 -1.40 6.91 1.22
C VAL A 47 -1.76 8.25 1.83
N VAL A 48 -2.27 8.18 3.05
CA VAL A 48 -2.63 9.35 3.86
C VAL A 48 -1.44 9.66 4.78
N PRO A 49 -0.81 10.84 4.68
CA PRO A 49 0.31 11.17 5.56
C PRO A 49 -0.16 11.44 6.99
N PRO A 50 0.73 11.31 7.99
CA PRO A 50 0.44 11.78 9.35
C PRO A 50 0.34 13.30 9.40
N ASP A 51 -0.39 13.81 10.39
CA ASP A 51 -0.39 15.23 10.75
C ASP A 51 0.05 15.41 12.22
N PRO A 52 1.10 16.22 12.48
CA PRO A 52 2.00 16.85 11.51
C PRO A 52 2.81 15.83 10.70
N ALA A 53 3.23 16.22 9.50
CA ALA A 53 4.11 15.40 8.67
C ALA A 53 5.40 15.04 9.40
N LEU A 54 5.81 13.77 9.30
CA LEU A 54 7.03 13.27 9.92
C LEU A 54 8.27 13.68 9.12
N ASN A 55 9.31 14.08 9.84
CA ASN A 55 10.58 14.48 9.24
C ASN A 55 11.61 13.36 9.41
N TRP A 56 11.96 12.76 8.28
CA TRP A 56 12.84 11.60 8.17
C TRP A 56 14.33 11.96 8.07
N LYS A 57 14.73 13.24 8.20
CA LYS A 57 16.12 13.67 8.01
C LYS A 57 17.08 13.09 9.05
N ASN A 58 16.62 12.88 10.28
CA ASN A 58 17.41 12.23 11.33
C ASN A 58 16.50 11.50 12.34
N PRO A 59 17.01 10.48 13.04
CA PRO A 59 16.18 9.64 13.93
C PRO A 59 15.60 10.41 15.11
N THR A 60 16.31 11.41 15.66
CA THR A 60 15.82 12.20 16.80
C THR A 60 14.60 13.04 16.43
N ILE A 61 14.67 13.75 15.29
CA ILE A 61 13.57 14.57 14.79
C ILE A 61 12.39 13.67 14.39
N LEU A 62 12.65 12.51 13.79
CA LEU A 62 11.60 11.54 13.46
C LEU A 62 10.88 11.07 14.73
N THR A 63 11.62 10.67 15.76
CA THR A 63 11.06 10.22 17.05
C THR A 63 10.25 11.33 17.71
N LEU A 64 10.79 12.56 17.80
CA LEU A 64 10.06 13.69 18.38
C LEU A 64 8.80 14.03 17.58
N GLY A 65 8.88 13.98 16.25
CA GLY A 65 7.74 14.16 15.36
C GLY A 65 6.66 13.09 15.56
N TYR A 66 7.08 11.83 15.67
CA TYR A 66 6.19 10.71 15.95
C TYR A 66 5.50 10.87 17.31
N LEU A 67 6.25 11.15 18.38
CA LEU A 67 5.69 11.37 19.72
C LEU A 67 4.66 12.51 19.72
N ARG A 68 4.95 13.59 19.00
CA ARG A 68 4.01 14.71 18.83
C ARG A 68 2.74 14.29 18.08
N SER A 69 2.87 13.62 16.93
CA SER A 69 1.72 13.15 16.16
C SER A 69 0.89 12.14 16.95
N TYR A 70 1.56 11.28 17.72
CA TYR A 70 0.94 10.32 18.61
C TYR A 70 0.14 10.99 19.75
N ALA A 71 0.72 12.01 20.40
CA ALA A 71 0.01 12.78 21.42
C ALA A 71 -1.23 13.47 20.83
N GLN A 72 -1.12 14.03 19.63
CA GLN A 72 -2.24 14.64 18.93
C GLN A 72 -3.32 13.63 18.52
N LYS A 73 -2.95 12.43 18.07
CA LYS A 73 -3.88 11.33 17.81
C LYS A 73 -4.67 11.00 19.08
N THR A 74 -3.98 10.81 20.19
CA THR A 74 -4.59 10.46 21.48
C THR A 74 -5.55 11.55 21.96
N PHE A 75 -5.13 12.81 21.86
CA PHE A 75 -5.95 13.96 22.23
C PHE A 75 -7.20 14.12 21.36
N ALA A 76 -7.05 13.98 20.04
CA ALA A 76 -8.17 14.06 19.11
C ALA A 76 -9.20 12.95 19.35
N LYS A 77 -8.74 11.72 19.58
CA LYS A 77 -9.61 10.59 19.93
C LYS A 77 -10.34 10.85 21.24
N LYS A 78 -9.64 11.30 22.29
CA LYS A 78 -10.22 11.53 23.62
C LYS A 78 -11.22 12.69 23.66
N LEU A 79 -10.95 13.79 22.97
CA LEU A 79 -11.80 14.99 23.05
C LEU A 79 -12.93 15.01 22.04
N SER A 80 -12.71 14.47 20.84
CA SER A 80 -13.62 14.64 19.70
C SER A 80 -14.05 13.34 19.05
N GLY A 81 -13.54 12.19 19.52
CA GLY A 81 -13.80 10.89 18.89
C GLY A 81 -13.21 10.77 17.47
N ARG A 82 -12.37 11.71 17.05
CA ARG A 82 -11.78 11.74 15.69
C ARG A 82 -10.64 10.74 15.57
N GLU A 83 -10.62 9.98 14.48
CA GLU A 83 -9.50 9.12 14.15
C GLU A 83 -8.35 9.92 13.54
N ARG A 84 -7.11 9.59 13.92
CA ARG A 84 -5.89 10.09 13.30
C ARG A 84 -4.84 8.99 13.28
N SER A 85 -3.85 9.13 12.40
CA SER A 85 -2.68 8.25 12.39
C SER A 85 -1.42 9.00 12.80
N ALA A 86 -0.62 8.38 13.66
CA ALA A 86 0.68 8.90 14.09
C ALA A 86 1.79 8.74 13.04
N MET A 87 1.63 7.77 12.11
CA MET A 87 2.62 7.44 11.07
C MET A 87 2.10 7.65 9.65
N GLY A 88 0.81 7.95 9.49
CA GLY A 88 0.11 7.87 8.22
C GLY A 88 -0.57 6.50 8.04
N HIS A 89 -1.28 6.33 6.93
CA HIS A 89 -2.09 5.13 6.71
C HIS A 89 -2.22 4.79 5.22
N GLY A 90 -2.09 3.51 4.90
CA GLY A 90 -2.31 2.97 3.56
C GLY A 90 -3.74 2.42 3.46
N ILE A 91 -4.46 2.83 2.41
CA ILE A 91 -5.86 2.48 2.18
C ILE A 91 -6.01 1.94 0.76
N VAL A 92 -6.85 0.93 0.59
CA VAL A 92 -7.35 0.51 -0.71
C VAL A 92 -8.85 0.81 -0.80
N ARG A 93 -9.28 1.28 -1.96
CA ARG A 93 -10.69 1.29 -2.35
C ARG A 93 -10.84 0.47 -3.62
N VAL A 94 -11.86 -0.38 -3.66
CA VAL A 94 -12.24 -1.13 -4.85
C VAL A 94 -13.69 -0.84 -5.14
N LYS A 95 -13.99 -0.52 -6.39
CA LYS A 95 -15.35 -0.39 -6.89
C LYS A 95 -15.43 -1.03 -8.28
N CYS A 96 -16.05 -2.20 -8.38
CA CYS A 96 -16.16 -2.97 -9.61
C CYS A 96 -17.34 -3.93 -9.56
N SER A 97 -17.58 -4.63 -10.66
CA SER A 97 -18.62 -5.65 -10.76
C SER A 97 -17.96 -6.98 -11.12
N THR A 98 -18.42 -8.06 -10.51
CA THR A 98 -18.13 -9.44 -10.92
C THR A 98 -19.32 -10.00 -11.71
N GLU A 99 -19.27 -11.26 -12.14
CA GLU A 99 -20.47 -11.90 -12.72
C GLU A 99 -21.58 -12.12 -11.67
N ALA A 100 -21.20 -12.25 -10.39
CA ALA A 100 -22.11 -12.59 -9.31
C ALA A 100 -22.65 -11.37 -8.55
N GLU A 101 -21.83 -10.34 -8.36
CA GLU A 101 -22.12 -9.23 -7.46
C GLU A 101 -21.33 -7.96 -7.78
N GLU A 102 -21.87 -6.83 -7.31
CA GLU A 102 -21.15 -5.56 -7.20
C GLU A 102 -20.21 -5.60 -6.00
N VAL A 103 -18.96 -5.17 -6.21
CA VAL A 103 -17.92 -5.09 -5.18
C VAL A 103 -17.59 -3.61 -4.94
N ASP A 104 -17.96 -3.09 -3.77
CA ASP A 104 -17.58 -1.73 -3.33
C ASP A 104 -17.09 -1.82 -1.88
N PHE A 105 -15.79 -1.70 -1.67
CA PHE A 105 -15.21 -1.70 -0.33
C PHE A 105 -14.07 -0.71 -0.19
N TRP A 106 -13.90 -0.25 1.03
CA TRP A 106 -12.72 0.45 1.50
C TRP A 106 -12.06 -0.40 2.56
N SER A 107 -10.74 -0.50 2.53
CA SER A 107 -10.04 -1.29 3.52
C SER A 107 -8.66 -0.72 3.81
N GLY A 108 -8.26 -0.87 5.07
CA GLY A 108 -6.93 -0.58 5.56
C GLY A 108 -6.41 -1.75 6.36
N PHE A 109 -5.16 -1.65 6.79
CA PHE A 109 -4.55 -2.65 7.66
C PHE A 109 -3.79 -1.96 8.78
N SER A 110 -4.04 -2.39 10.01
CA SER A 110 -3.48 -1.78 11.21
C SER A 110 -3.05 -2.87 12.19
N GLY A 111 -2.28 -2.46 13.19
CA GLY A 111 -1.76 -3.29 14.26
C GLY A 111 -0.90 -2.44 15.16
N ASN A 112 -0.09 -3.09 16.00
CA ASN A 112 0.68 -2.45 17.06
C ASN A 112 -0.23 -1.62 18.00
N GLU A 113 -1.32 -2.24 18.42
CA GLU A 113 -2.21 -1.71 19.44
C GLU A 113 -1.54 -1.81 20.83
N ASN A 114 -2.12 -1.15 21.83
CA ASN A 114 -1.60 -1.14 23.21
C ASN A 114 -0.18 -0.58 23.38
N TYR A 115 0.26 0.27 22.46
CA TYR A 115 1.48 1.07 22.59
C TYR A 115 2.78 0.26 22.60
N ARG A 116 2.76 -1.01 22.15
CA ARG A 116 3.95 -1.88 22.18
C ARG A 116 5.15 -1.25 21.47
N GLY A 117 4.96 -0.76 20.26
CA GLY A 117 6.02 -0.08 19.50
C GLY A 117 6.48 1.24 20.15
N LEU A 118 5.58 1.96 20.83
CA LEU A 118 5.95 3.16 21.58
C LEU A 118 6.78 2.80 22.83
N TYR A 119 6.42 1.74 23.56
CA TYR A 119 7.20 1.26 24.70
C TYR A 119 8.59 0.79 24.27
N LEU A 120 8.69 0.05 23.15
CA LEU A 120 9.98 -0.35 22.58
C LEU A 120 10.82 0.86 22.19
N LEU A 121 10.20 1.86 21.53
CA LEU A 121 10.88 3.10 21.14
C LEU A 121 11.41 3.86 22.37
N LEU A 122 10.60 4.04 23.40
CA LEU A 122 10.98 4.72 24.65
C LEU A 122 11.99 3.90 25.48
N GLY A 123 11.97 2.58 25.35
CA GLY A 123 12.95 1.66 25.93
C GLY A 123 14.31 1.64 25.22
N GLY A 124 14.50 2.47 24.19
CA GLY A 124 15.78 2.60 23.50
C GLY A 124 16.00 1.63 22.35
N ALA A 125 14.95 0.95 21.85
CA ALA A 125 15.05 0.11 20.65
C ALA A 125 15.51 0.91 19.41
N GLY A 126 15.28 2.23 19.39
CA GLY A 126 15.64 3.08 18.25
C GLY A 126 14.72 2.80 17.06
N LEU A 127 15.28 2.77 15.84
CA LEU A 127 14.54 2.44 14.62
C LEU A 127 14.36 0.93 14.41
N SER A 128 14.97 0.08 15.25
CA SER A 128 14.79 -1.37 15.17
C SER A 128 13.34 -1.79 15.39
N ILE A 129 12.50 -0.93 16.00
CA ILE A 129 11.04 -1.10 16.07
C ILE A 129 10.39 -1.38 14.71
N MET A 130 10.99 -0.92 13.60
CA MET A 130 10.51 -1.17 12.24
C MET A 130 10.76 -2.62 11.79
N THR A 131 11.58 -3.38 12.50
CA THR A 131 11.84 -4.79 12.19
C THR A 131 11.00 -5.74 13.02
N TYR A 132 10.15 -5.24 13.92
CA TYR A 132 9.27 -6.06 14.74
C TYR A 132 8.00 -6.41 13.99
N ASN A 133 7.58 -7.65 14.18
CA ASN A 133 6.26 -8.14 13.80
C ASN A 133 5.35 -8.09 15.04
N TYR A 134 4.14 -7.57 14.86
CA TYR A 134 3.12 -7.47 15.90
C TYR A 134 1.99 -8.45 15.57
N LEU A 135 1.60 -9.29 16.52
CA LEU A 135 0.58 -10.34 16.34
C LEU A 135 -0.85 -9.84 16.58
N ASP A 136 -1.08 -8.55 16.40
CA ASP A 136 -2.36 -7.86 16.57
C ASP A 136 -2.80 -7.15 15.28
N GLY A 137 -2.25 -7.60 14.14
CA GLY A 137 -2.64 -7.14 12.83
C GLY A 137 -4.10 -7.46 12.55
N HIS A 138 -4.81 -6.49 11.98
CA HIS A 138 -6.21 -6.62 11.65
C HIS A 138 -6.60 -5.76 10.45
N ILE A 139 -7.63 -6.21 9.75
CA ILE A 139 -8.24 -5.50 8.63
C ILE A 139 -9.16 -4.42 9.19
N GLN A 140 -9.10 -3.24 8.61
CA GLN A 140 -10.03 -2.16 8.91
C GLN A 140 -11.18 -2.14 7.92
N SER A 141 -12.40 -2.03 8.45
CA SER A 141 -13.63 -2.08 7.67
C SER A 141 -13.87 -0.81 6.85
N THR A 142 -14.81 -0.87 5.91
CA THR A 142 -15.23 0.28 5.10
C THR A 142 -15.68 1.44 5.99
N GLU A 143 -16.47 1.16 7.01
CA GLU A 143 -17.03 2.17 7.91
C GLU A 143 -15.92 2.87 8.69
N PHE A 144 -14.93 2.11 9.18
CA PHE A 144 -13.77 2.68 9.86
C PHE A 144 -12.97 3.57 8.92
N VAL A 145 -12.64 3.07 7.72
CA VAL A 145 -11.78 3.79 6.77
C VAL A 145 -12.46 5.06 6.27
N GLN A 146 -13.75 5.01 5.96
CA GLN A 146 -14.51 6.18 5.56
C GLN A 146 -14.57 7.21 6.67
N LYS A 147 -14.85 6.81 7.91
CA LYS A 147 -14.80 7.71 9.08
C LYS A 147 -13.41 8.34 9.25
N TYR A 148 -12.36 7.54 9.12
CA TYR A 148 -10.97 8.01 9.21
C TYR A 148 -10.66 9.05 8.14
N LEU A 149 -11.11 8.82 6.90
CA LEU A 149 -10.96 9.78 5.81
C LEU A 149 -11.78 11.05 6.07
N ASP A 150 -13.01 10.96 6.54
CA ASP A 150 -13.84 12.13 6.87
C ASP A 150 -13.19 12.98 7.97
N ASP A 151 -12.65 12.35 9.00
CA ASP A 151 -11.94 13.02 10.10
C ASP A 151 -10.66 13.75 9.62
N ILE A 152 -10.07 13.30 8.51
CA ILE A 152 -8.83 13.84 7.93
C ILE A 152 -9.07 14.83 6.80
N ILE A 153 -10.02 14.56 5.90
CA ILE A 153 -10.36 15.40 4.75
C ILE A 153 -10.94 16.75 5.20
N GLN A 154 -11.59 16.80 6.37
CA GLN A 154 -11.98 18.07 7.00
C GLN A 154 -10.79 18.95 7.42
N GLN A 155 -9.55 18.47 7.29
CA GLN A 155 -8.36 19.22 7.63
C GLN A 155 -7.68 19.70 6.34
N PRO A 156 -7.78 21.00 6.00
CA PRO A 156 -7.35 21.53 4.69
C PRO A 156 -5.84 21.41 4.42
N LYS A 157 -5.04 20.96 5.41
CA LYS A 157 -3.59 20.80 5.31
C LYS A 157 -3.14 19.38 4.97
N ILE A 158 -4.03 18.39 5.02
CA ILE A 158 -3.67 16.98 4.77
C ILE A 158 -4.10 16.61 3.35
N GLN A 159 -3.12 16.25 2.52
CA GLN A 159 -3.37 15.77 1.15
C GLN A 159 -2.98 14.30 1.06
N ALA A 160 -3.94 13.44 0.78
CA ALA A 160 -3.69 12.05 0.47
C ALA A 160 -3.11 11.93 -0.94
N GLY A 161 -2.04 11.14 -1.10
CA GLY A 161 -1.57 10.69 -2.40
C GLY A 161 -2.33 9.44 -2.81
N PHE A 162 -2.72 9.30 -4.08
CA PHE A 162 -3.36 8.08 -4.57
C PHE A 162 -2.95 7.74 -5.99
N ILE A 163 -3.01 6.44 -6.30
CA ILE A 163 -2.99 5.93 -7.68
C ILE A 163 -4.32 5.22 -7.92
N ARG A 164 -4.98 5.57 -9.01
CA ARG A 164 -6.22 4.95 -9.48
C ARG A 164 -5.94 4.18 -10.77
N MET A 165 -6.34 2.91 -10.80
CA MET A 165 -6.19 2.03 -11.95
C MET A 165 -7.55 1.49 -12.35
N ASN A 166 -7.77 1.37 -13.66
CA ASN A 166 -8.93 0.67 -14.20
C ASN A 166 -8.68 -0.84 -14.15
N ILE A 167 -9.71 -1.61 -13.85
CA ILE A 167 -9.64 -3.06 -13.74
C ILE A 167 -10.76 -3.72 -14.56
N SER A 168 -10.47 -4.90 -15.10
CA SER A 168 -11.46 -5.77 -15.72
C SER A 168 -12.31 -6.48 -14.67
N GLN A 169 -13.39 -7.12 -15.12
CA GLN A 169 -14.21 -8.00 -14.29
C GLN A 169 -13.43 -9.20 -13.72
N GLU A 170 -12.53 -9.80 -14.51
CA GLU A 170 -11.63 -10.86 -14.04
C GLU A 170 -10.71 -10.35 -12.91
N GLN A 171 -10.15 -9.15 -13.08
CA GLN A 171 -9.31 -8.52 -12.05
C GLN A 171 -10.10 -8.17 -10.79
N CYS A 172 -11.37 -7.77 -10.94
CA CYS A 172 -12.30 -7.56 -9.83
C CYS A 172 -12.47 -8.85 -9.01
N GLU A 173 -12.66 -9.98 -9.66
CA GLU A 173 -12.81 -11.28 -9.01
C GLU A 173 -11.53 -11.70 -8.27
N ILE A 174 -10.36 -11.48 -8.86
CA ILE A 174 -9.06 -11.72 -8.20
C ILE A 174 -8.92 -10.86 -6.94
N ILE A 175 -9.29 -9.57 -7.02
CA ILE A 175 -9.22 -8.63 -5.89
C ILE A 175 -10.20 -9.04 -4.78
N ARG A 176 -11.43 -9.41 -5.14
CA ARG A 176 -12.45 -9.88 -4.21
C ARG A 176 -11.98 -11.11 -3.44
N ASN A 177 -11.45 -12.11 -4.15
CA ASN A 177 -10.92 -13.32 -3.53
C ASN A 177 -9.71 -13.04 -2.63
N HIS A 178 -8.87 -12.08 -3.00
CA HIS A 178 -7.76 -11.63 -2.15
C HIS A 178 -8.24 -10.98 -0.85
N TYR A 179 -9.26 -10.12 -0.94
CA TYR A 179 -9.89 -9.49 0.24
C TYR A 179 -10.53 -10.53 1.16
N GLU A 180 -11.31 -11.45 0.60
CA GLU A 180 -11.97 -12.52 1.36
C GLU A 180 -10.95 -13.49 1.96
N GLY A 181 -9.83 -13.77 1.28
CA GLY A 181 -8.75 -14.58 1.84
C GLY A 181 -8.17 -13.98 3.12
N PHE A 182 -7.96 -12.66 3.16
CA PHE A 182 -7.57 -11.96 4.38
C PHE A 182 -8.63 -12.08 5.49
N ARG A 183 -9.92 -12.00 5.15
CA ARG A 183 -11.01 -12.13 6.14
C ARG A 183 -11.15 -13.55 6.68
N GLN A 184 -10.94 -14.56 5.85
CA GLN A 184 -11.06 -15.98 6.20
C GLN A 184 -9.92 -16.47 7.10
N ASN A 185 -8.71 -15.92 6.94
CA ASN A 185 -7.57 -16.20 7.82
C ASN A 185 -7.70 -15.58 9.23
N GLY A 186 -8.83 -14.94 9.52
CA GLY A 186 -9.07 -14.15 10.72
C GLY A 186 -8.90 -12.68 10.40
N THR A 187 -9.93 -11.87 10.66
CA THR A 187 -9.86 -10.41 10.54
C THR A 187 -8.95 -9.78 11.59
N GLU A 188 -8.43 -10.57 12.53
CA GLU A 188 -7.63 -10.20 13.70
C GLU A 188 -6.50 -11.21 13.92
N ASN A 189 -5.47 -10.79 14.67
CA ASN A 189 -4.28 -11.58 15.00
C ASN A 189 -3.40 -11.99 13.80
N LEU A 190 -3.52 -11.25 12.70
CA LEU A 190 -2.59 -11.34 11.58
C LEU A 190 -1.26 -10.66 11.95
N ILE A 191 -0.22 -10.90 11.15
CA ILE A 191 1.08 -10.27 11.39
C ILE A 191 1.06 -8.82 10.86
N TYR A 192 1.24 -7.84 11.74
CA TYR A 192 1.49 -6.46 11.34
C TYR A 192 2.99 -6.17 11.36
N GLY A 193 3.58 -5.76 10.24
CA GLY A 193 5.01 -5.48 10.17
C GLY A 193 5.53 -5.27 8.75
N PHE A 194 6.79 -4.82 8.64
CA PHE A 194 7.43 -4.57 7.34
C PHE A 194 7.89 -5.84 6.63
N PHE A 195 8.20 -6.91 7.37
CA PHE A 195 8.72 -8.17 6.84
C PHE A 195 7.62 -9.24 6.78
N THR A 196 6.55 -8.91 6.05
CA THR A 196 5.42 -9.80 5.78
C THR A 196 5.15 -9.84 4.29
N ASP A 197 4.68 -10.97 3.78
CA ASP A 197 4.20 -11.13 2.42
C ASP A 197 2.67 -11.05 2.36
N PRO A 198 2.09 -9.89 2.02
CA PRO A 198 0.64 -9.74 1.93
C PRO A 198 0.02 -10.57 0.80
N LEU A 199 0.79 -11.08 -0.17
CA LEU A 199 0.29 -11.96 -1.23
C LEU A 199 0.04 -13.39 -0.74
N SER A 200 0.69 -13.77 0.38
CA SER A 200 0.52 -15.04 1.08
C SER A 200 -0.59 -15.02 2.14
N LEU A 201 -1.19 -13.85 2.40
CA LEU A 201 -2.25 -13.62 3.39
C LEU A 201 -1.83 -13.82 4.87
N GLU A 202 -0.54 -13.83 5.18
CA GLU A 202 -0.01 -13.98 6.55
C GLU A 202 -0.14 -12.70 7.40
N GLY A 203 -0.26 -11.55 6.74
CA GLY A 203 -0.14 -10.25 7.37
C GLY A 203 0.39 -9.17 6.43
N ALA A 204 0.50 -7.94 6.93
CA ALA A 204 0.93 -6.80 6.13
C ALA A 204 1.33 -5.58 6.99
N GLY A 205 2.13 -4.68 6.40
CA GLY A 205 2.09 -3.25 6.76
C GLY A 205 0.94 -2.54 6.04
N CYS A 206 0.50 -1.37 6.51
CA CYS A 206 -0.67 -0.67 5.94
C CYS A 206 -0.53 -0.37 4.44
N THR A 207 0.62 0.14 3.99
CA THR A 207 0.88 0.41 2.57
C THR A 207 1.03 -0.88 1.78
N SER A 208 1.77 -1.88 2.30
CA SER A 208 1.96 -3.17 1.64
C SER A 208 0.64 -3.90 1.43
N TYR A 209 -0.26 -3.85 2.42
CA TYR A 209 -1.63 -4.37 2.31
C TYR A 209 -2.37 -3.71 1.15
N ALA A 210 -2.46 -2.38 1.16
CA ALA A 210 -3.18 -1.64 0.14
C ALA A 210 -2.64 -1.91 -1.27
N THR A 211 -1.32 -2.01 -1.42
CA THR A 211 -0.67 -2.26 -2.71
C THR A 211 -0.81 -3.71 -3.18
N SER A 212 -0.95 -4.65 -2.25
CA SER A 212 -1.05 -6.08 -2.57
C SER A 212 -2.24 -6.39 -3.48
N PHE A 213 -3.35 -5.65 -3.37
CA PHE A 213 -4.52 -5.80 -4.24
C PHE A 213 -4.19 -5.49 -5.71
N ALA A 214 -3.44 -4.41 -5.94
CA ALA A 214 -3.01 -4.04 -7.28
C ALA A 214 -1.96 -5.03 -7.83
N GLN A 215 -1.08 -5.53 -6.97
CA GLN A 215 -0.09 -6.55 -7.34
C GLN A 215 -0.77 -7.88 -7.70
N LYS A 216 -1.70 -8.35 -6.87
CA LYS A 216 -2.42 -9.61 -7.03
C LYS A 216 -3.24 -9.65 -8.32
N SER A 217 -3.90 -8.55 -8.67
CA SER A 217 -4.68 -8.42 -9.90
C SER A 217 -3.84 -8.18 -11.17
N GLY A 218 -2.52 -8.04 -11.04
CA GLY A 218 -1.63 -7.79 -12.18
C GLY A 218 -1.78 -6.40 -12.80
N VAL A 219 -2.56 -5.49 -12.20
CA VAL A 219 -2.72 -4.10 -12.69
C VAL A 219 -1.50 -3.25 -12.32
N PHE A 220 -0.70 -3.72 -11.37
CA PHE A 220 0.57 -3.12 -11.01
C PHE A 220 1.60 -3.36 -12.11
N SER A 221 1.68 -2.43 -13.07
CA SER A 221 2.57 -2.54 -14.22
C SER A 221 4.03 -2.80 -13.78
N PRO A 222 4.86 -3.45 -14.62
CA PRO A 222 6.28 -3.65 -14.31
C PRO A 222 7.00 -2.35 -13.95
N PHE A 223 6.62 -1.24 -14.59
CA PHE A 223 7.11 0.09 -14.23
C PHE A 223 6.77 0.49 -12.79
N LEU A 224 5.52 0.28 -12.37
CA LEU A 224 5.12 0.53 -10.98
C LEU A 224 5.84 -0.42 -10.03
N GLN A 225 6.00 -1.70 -10.37
CA GLN A 225 6.77 -2.66 -9.56
C GLN A 225 8.21 -2.17 -9.32
N GLU A 226 8.86 -1.65 -10.37
CA GLU A 226 10.21 -1.12 -10.27
C GLU A 226 10.26 0.18 -9.45
N LYS A 227 9.37 1.14 -9.74
CA LYS A 227 9.42 2.50 -9.16
C LYS A 227 8.73 2.65 -7.81
N TRP A 228 7.87 1.70 -7.43
CA TRP A 228 7.19 1.69 -6.13
C TRP A 228 8.08 1.14 -5.00
N THR A 229 9.34 0.84 -5.29
CA THR A 229 10.32 0.49 -4.27
C THR A 229 11.00 1.74 -3.74
N ARG A 230 11.10 1.84 -2.41
CA ARG A 230 12.00 2.79 -1.75
C ARG A 230 12.97 2.01 -0.88
N THR A 231 14.21 1.92 -1.35
CA THR A 231 15.29 1.35 -0.55
C THR A 231 15.82 2.42 0.40
N ILE A 232 15.86 2.12 1.70
CA ILE A 232 16.51 2.96 2.70
C ILE A 232 17.63 2.11 3.31
N GLU A 233 18.87 2.48 3.04
CA GLU A 233 20.02 1.88 3.69
C GLU A 233 20.18 2.48 5.09
N ILE A 234 19.97 1.67 6.12
CA ILE A 234 20.11 2.08 7.52
C ILE A 234 21.30 1.32 8.09
N SER A 235 22.33 2.04 8.55
CA SER A 235 23.46 1.41 9.24
C SER A 235 22.99 0.77 10.55
N ALA A 236 23.61 -0.35 10.95
CA ALA A 236 23.26 -1.03 12.20
C ALA A 236 23.32 -0.09 13.43
N LYS A 237 24.26 0.85 13.44
CA LYS A 237 24.38 1.90 14.48
C LYS A 237 23.14 2.82 14.54
N ASN A 238 22.55 3.14 13.39
CA ASN A 238 21.38 4.01 13.29
C ASN A 238 20.05 3.27 13.49
N LEU A 239 20.05 1.96 13.28
CA LEU A 239 18.91 1.11 13.59
C LEU A 239 18.68 1.02 15.10
N GLY A 240 19.74 1.09 15.90
CA GLY A 240 19.67 0.87 17.35
C GLY A 240 19.84 -0.61 17.70
N PRO A 241 19.72 -0.99 18.98
CA PRO A 241 19.86 -2.39 19.38
C PRO A 241 18.79 -3.25 18.70
N THR A 242 19.26 -4.25 17.92
CA THR A 242 18.41 -5.28 17.32
C THR A 242 18.33 -6.45 18.28
N ASN A 243 17.48 -6.34 19.30
CA ASN A 243 17.18 -7.49 20.12
C ASN A 243 16.19 -8.37 19.35
N GLN A 244 16.67 -9.21 18.42
CA GLN A 244 15.90 -10.33 17.85
C GLN A 244 15.68 -11.45 18.88
N ALA A 245 15.50 -11.11 20.16
CA ALA A 245 15.38 -12.05 21.27
C ALA A 245 14.13 -11.71 22.10
N SER A 246 12.97 -11.69 21.45
CA SER A 246 11.60 -11.74 21.99
C SER A 246 10.69 -11.13 20.91
N SER A 247 9.80 -11.82 20.22
CA SER A 247 8.98 -12.96 20.59
C SER A 247 8.33 -13.52 19.32
N ILE A 248 8.38 -14.85 19.19
CA ILE A 248 7.37 -15.66 18.51
C ILE A 248 6.01 -15.42 19.18
#